data_AF-A0A2H3T4V3-F1
#
_entry.id   AF-A0A2H3T4V3-F1
#
_cell.length_a   1.000
_cell.length_b   1.000
_cell.length_c   1.000
_cell.angle_alpha   90.00
_cell.angle_beta   90.00
_cell.angle_gamma   90.00
#
_symmetry.space_group_name_H-M   'P 1'
#
loop_
_entity.id
_entity.type
_entity.pdbx_description
1 polymer ?
#
loop_
_entity_poly.entity_id
_entity_poly.type
_entity_poly.pdbx_seq_one_letter_code
_entity_poly.pdbx_strand_id
1 'polypeptide(L)'
;MLAAKAQRHDVVGLLLKANANPLHRDYYEETALLFASRAGDLASVKSLIKAKSTTDDGSLHEASRNLHHDVVAALLKGKHNANYPSHTKRHNGRTAIQELASCVQDMSDMLRLEQTIRTLADSKADLLLPHIPSGRKNSLFLALENPQPVSVTKALIKVAMWAQINHPDNVYIQHLQSGTKWYFSPTMYLVSSCFTGDHRHVEELRTMLYMAQCQDRKFPEYGPAEVHQLLPEDVVGAPQHILDRNAKRLVDKELREKREQDHQTKLRFMHEEALHKGYIQDIHVNQKLEHTYRTHHVDMVNQTEKTELQQGALERKNALVAAGQQQVEQHKARNAYIDVTTQQTQQQLKLNFQEQQAKSKIGQQKMQNVLASEAQSSKLAGQKQAQALKAAGDRSAHALKAREHKMKMEEARAKQKLRR
;
A
#
# COMPACT_ATOMS: atom_id res chain seq x y z
N MET A 1 48.41 38.54 -64.90
CA MET A 1 48.33 37.37 -63.99
C MET A 1 49.58 36.50 -64.04
N LEU A 2 49.98 35.96 -65.21
CA LEU A 2 51.21 35.17 -65.33
C LEU A 2 52.47 35.91 -64.85
N ALA A 3 52.62 37.19 -65.21
CA ALA A 3 53.72 38.03 -64.73
C ALA A 3 53.77 38.13 -63.19
N ALA A 4 52.62 38.29 -62.53
CA ALA A 4 52.51 38.34 -61.07
C ALA A 4 52.85 36.98 -60.43
N LYS A 5 52.37 35.88 -61.01
CA LYS A 5 52.70 34.52 -60.56
C LYS A 5 54.20 34.21 -60.65
N ALA A 6 54.87 34.76 -61.67
CA ALA A 6 56.30 34.59 -61.90
C ALA A 6 57.18 35.65 -61.20
N GLN A 7 56.60 36.50 -60.33
CA GLN A 7 57.30 37.59 -59.63
C GLN A 7 58.02 38.59 -60.56
N ARG A 8 57.51 38.77 -61.78
CA ARG A 8 58.02 39.73 -62.78
C ARG A 8 57.40 41.10 -62.56
N HIS A 9 57.74 41.74 -61.45
CA HIS A 9 57.16 43.03 -61.04
C HIS A 9 57.42 44.16 -62.05
N ASP A 10 58.53 44.09 -62.79
CA ASP A 10 58.86 44.94 -63.94
C ASP A 10 57.77 44.86 -65.02
N VAL A 11 57.42 43.62 -65.42
CA VAL A 11 56.40 43.34 -66.43
C VAL A 11 55.01 43.70 -65.92
N VAL A 12 54.69 43.41 -64.65
CA VAL A 12 53.42 43.82 -64.03
C VAL A 12 53.24 45.34 -64.12
N GLY A 13 54.28 46.10 -63.76
CA GLY A 13 54.25 47.57 -63.87
C GLY A 13 54.06 48.07 -65.30
N LEU A 14 54.72 47.46 -66.29
CA LEU A 14 54.55 47.80 -67.71
C LEU A 14 53.14 47.51 -68.21
N LEU A 15 52.60 46.34 -67.86
CA LEU A 15 51.23 45.95 -68.25
C LEU A 15 50.19 46.92 -67.67
N LEU A 16 50.33 47.30 -66.40
CA LEU A 16 49.43 48.27 -65.76
C LEU A 16 49.52 49.66 -66.41
N LYS A 17 50.73 50.11 -66.79
CA LYS A 17 50.92 51.35 -67.56
C LYS A 17 50.29 51.28 -68.95
N ALA A 18 50.21 50.09 -69.54
CA ALA A 18 49.54 49.83 -70.81
C ALA A 18 48.02 49.59 -70.66
N ASN A 19 47.40 50.03 -69.55
CA ASN A 19 45.97 49.88 -69.24
C ASN A 19 45.49 48.42 -69.15
N ALA A 20 46.36 47.47 -68.79
CA ALA A 20 45.89 46.12 -68.47
C ALA A 20 44.91 46.14 -67.29
N ASN A 21 43.80 45.41 -67.40
CA ASN A 21 42.75 45.38 -66.38
C ASN A 21 43.23 44.64 -65.10
N PRO A 22 43.39 45.33 -63.95
CA PRO A 22 43.84 44.71 -62.70
C PRO A 22 42.75 43.89 -62.00
N LEU A 23 41.49 43.99 -62.45
CA LEU A 23 40.32 43.30 -61.89
C LEU A 23 40.03 41.96 -62.56
N HIS A 24 40.77 41.61 -63.61
CA HIS A 24 40.55 40.37 -64.34
C HIS A 24 40.75 39.15 -63.42
N ARG A 25 39.83 38.20 -63.56
CA ARG A 25 39.79 36.92 -62.83
C ARG A 25 39.96 35.77 -63.82
N ASP A 26 40.70 34.74 -63.42
CA ASP A 26 40.77 33.50 -64.19
C ASP A 26 39.56 32.58 -63.91
N TYR A 27 39.61 31.38 -64.47
CA TYR A 27 38.58 30.34 -64.30
C TYR A 27 38.36 29.92 -62.83
N TYR A 28 39.35 30.12 -61.96
CA TYR A 28 39.26 29.83 -60.52
C TYR A 28 38.89 31.05 -59.69
N GLU A 29 38.46 32.13 -60.36
CA GLU A 29 38.19 33.44 -59.77
C GLU A 29 39.43 34.10 -59.13
N GLU A 30 40.64 33.64 -59.44
CA GLU A 30 41.88 34.18 -58.89
C GLU A 30 42.29 35.44 -59.66
N THR A 31 42.84 36.44 -58.97
CA THR A 31 43.30 37.71 -59.57
C THR A 31 44.82 37.77 -59.69
N ALA A 32 45.34 38.76 -60.41
CA ALA A 32 46.77 39.05 -60.41
C ALA A 32 47.30 39.40 -58.99
N LEU A 33 46.49 40.05 -58.15
CA LEU A 33 46.86 40.41 -56.78
C LEU A 33 47.01 39.16 -55.92
N LEU A 34 46.12 38.18 -56.07
CA LEU A 34 46.17 36.91 -55.35
C LEU A 34 47.45 36.16 -55.68
N PHE A 35 47.82 36.07 -56.97
CA PHE A 35 49.07 35.43 -57.37
C PHE A 35 50.31 36.15 -56.82
N ALA A 36 50.36 37.48 -56.90
CA ALA A 36 51.47 38.25 -56.33
C ALA A 36 51.57 38.06 -54.81
N SER A 37 50.43 38.02 -54.12
CA SER A 37 50.35 37.86 -52.67
C SER A 37 50.79 36.49 -52.20
N ARG A 38 50.37 35.43 -52.90
CA ARG A 38 50.83 34.05 -52.68
C ARG A 38 52.35 33.93 -52.88
N ALA A 39 52.88 34.61 -53.89
CA ALA A 39 54.30 34.57 -54.23
C ALA A 39 55.19 35.42 -53.31
N GLY A 40 54.62 36.34 -52.53
CA GLY A 40 55.39 37.27 -51.69
C GLY A 40 55.97 38.47 -52.46
N ASP A 41 55.48 38.75 -53.68
CA ASP A 41 55.99 39.85 -54.51
C ASP A 41 55.38 41.20 -54.09
N LEU A 42 56.00 41.81 -53.07
CA LEU A 42 55.60 43.11 -52.53
C LEU A 42 55.54 44.22 -53.59
N ALA A 43 56.44 44.19 -54.58
CA ALA A 43 56.50 45.23 -55.62
C ALA A 43 55.29 45.14 -56.56
N SER A 44 54.93 43.93 -56.99
CA SER A 44 53.70 43.69 -57.76
C SER A 44 52.46 44.02 -56.94
N VAL A 45 52.40 43.63 -55.66
CA VAL A 45 51.26 43.93 -54.78
C VAL A 45 51.04 45.44 -54.65
N LYS A 46 52.08 46.22 -54.35
CA LYS A 46 51.98 47.69 -54.28
C LYS A 46 51.51 48.30 -55.59
N SER A 47 52.00 47.80 -56.71
CA SER A 47 51.60 48.29 -58.05
C SER A 47 50.14 48.00 -58.35
N LEU A 48 49.66 46.80 -58.00
CA LEU A 48 48.27 46.36 -58.21
C LEU A 48 47.30 47.11 -57.28
N ILE A 49 47.64 47.30 -56.00
CA ILE A 49 46.86 48.13 -55.07
C ILE A 49 46.74 49.56 -55.60
N LYS A 50 47.85 50.15 -56.08
CA LYS A 50 47.85 51.50 -56.67
C LYS A 50 46.96 51.57 -57.93
N ALA A 51 46.89 50.49 -58.70
CA ALA A 51 46.01 50.36 -59.85
C ALA A 51 44.54 50.03 -59.48
N LYS A 52 44.18 50.06 -58.18
CA LYS A 52 42.82 49.74 -57.68
C LYS A 52 42.36 48.33 -58.04
N SER A 53 43.24 47.34 -57.88
CA SER A 53 42.87 45.92 -57.95
C SER A 53 41.75 45.56 -56.96
N THR A 54 41.10 44.43 -57.19
CA THR A 54 40.04 43.89 -56.33
C THR A 54 40.50 43.79 -54.87
N THR A 55 39.75 44.38 -53.95
CA THR A 55 39.93 44.20 -52.51
C THR A 55 39.24 42.92 -52.06
N ASP A 56 39.71 42.31 -50.97
CA ASP A 56 39.04 41.17 -50.33
C ASP A 56 38.77 39.99 -51.28
N ASP A 57 39.74 39.66 -52.13
CA ASP A 57 39.65 38.55 -53.09
C ASP A 57 40.33 37.25 -52.60
N GLY A 58 40.80 37.24 -51.35
CA GLY A 58 41.61 36.15 -50.79
C GLY A 58 43.12 36.40 -50.83
N SER A 59 43.60 37.49 -51.43
CA SER A 59 45.02 37.87 -51.44
C SER A 59 45.63 37.94 -50.04
N LEU A 60 44.90 38.50 -49.08
CA LEU A 60 45.34 38.59 -47.69
C LEU A 60 45.53 37.21 -47.05
N HIS A 61 44.69 36.24 -47.41
CA HIS A 61 44.74 34.88 -46.85
C HIS A 61 45.96 34.13 -47.38
N GLU A 62 46.22 34.26 -48.68
CA GLU A 62 47.41 33.68 -49.31
C GLU A 62 48.70 34.29 -48.76
N ALA A 63 48.74 35.61 -48.56
CA ALA A 63 49.89 36.26 -47.94
C ALA A 63 50.10 35.79 -46.49
N SER A 64 49.03 35.68 -45.70
CA SER A 64 49.09 35.21 -44.31
C SER A 64 49.48 33.73 -44.20
N ARG A 65 48.94 32.86 -45.07
CA ARG A 65 49.27 31.43 -45.14
C ARG A 65 50.75 31.18 -45.40
N ASN A 66 51.37 32.01 -46.26
CA ASN A 66 52.77 31.88 -46.66
C ASN A 66 53.71 32.78 -45.82
N LEU A 67 53.22 33.41 -44.75
CA LEU A 67 54.00 34.23 -43.81
C LEU A 67 54.70 35.45 -44.44
N HIS A 68 54.10 36.02 -45.50
CA HIS A 68 54.59 37.25 -46.17
C HIS A 68 54.11 38.50 -45.42
N HIS A 69 54.66 38.75 -44.23
CA HIS A 69 54.22 39.80 -43.31
C HIS A 69 54.24 41.22 -43.93
N ASP A 70 55.19 41.50 -44.82
CA ASP A 70 55.34 42.77 -45.54
C ASP A 70 54.22 42.97 -46.59
N VAL A 71 53.86 41.90 -47.30
CA VAL A 71 52.70 41.85 -48.19
C VAL A 71 51.40 41.99 -47.41
N VAL A 72 51.25 41.28 -46.28
CA VAL A 72 50.08 41.43 -45.37
C VAL A 72 49.93 42.88 -44.93
N ALA A 73 51.01 43.52 -44.48
CA ALA A 73 50.99 44.93 -44.11
C ALA A 73 50.62 45.86 -45.28
N ALA A 74 51.08 45.57 -46.50
CA ALA A 74 50.73 46.34 -47.69
C ALA A 74 49.25 46.19 -48.07
N LEU A 75 48.70 44.97 -48.03
CA LEU A 75 47.28 44.69 -48.32
C LEU A 75 46.36 45.38 -47.30
N LEU A 76 46.69 45.32 -46.00
CA LEU A 76 45.93 46.00 -44.95
C LEU A 76 45.96 47.53 -45.14
N LYS A 77 47.12 48.10 -45.48
CA LYS A 77 47.22 49.52 -45.89
C LYS A 77 46.42 49.82 -47.16
N GLY A 78 46.28 48.83 -48.04
CA GLY A 78 45.45 48.85 -49.25
C GLY A 78 43.95 48.70 -48.99
N LYS A 79 43.48 48.82 -47.74
CA LYS A 79 42.07 48.71 -47.31
C LYS A 79 41.46 47.30 -47.42
N HIS A 80 42.28 46.26 -47.45
CA HIS A 80 41.76 44.89 -47.26
C HIS A 80 41.27 44.73 -45.81
N ASN A 81 40.15 44.04 -45.63
CA ASN A 81 39.59 43.79 -44.32
C ASN A 81 40.23 42.53 -43.69
N ALA A 82 40.86 42.70 -42.52
CA ALA A 82 41.49 41.61 -41.77
C ALA A 82 40.52 40.48 -41.39
N ASN A 83 39.24 40.80 -41.25
CA ASN A 83 38.17 39.88 -40.86
C ASN A 83 37.31 39.41 -42.04
N TYR A 84 37.75 39.66 -43.28
CA TYR A 84 37.03 39.19 -44.45
C TYR A 84 37.04 37.65 -44.50
N PRO A 85 35.88 36.97 -44.54
CA PRO A 85 35.81 35.52 -44.72
C PRO A 85 35.95 35.18 -46.21
N SER A 86 37.05 34.55 -46.61
CA SER A 86 37.27 34.28 -48.03
C SER A 86 36.41 33.13 -48.54
N HIS A 87 35.52 33.41 -49.49
CA HIS A 87 34.62 32.43 -50.10
C HIS A 87 35.28 31.53 -51.16
N THR A 88 36.59 31.67 -51.39
CA THR A 88 37.28 30.79 -52.33
C THR A 88 37.26 29.35 -51.78
N LYS A 89 37.16 28.37 -52.68
CA LYS A 89 37.19 26.95 -52.29
C LYS A 89 38.45 26.57 -51.50
N ARG A 90 39.55 27.31 -51.67
CA ARG A 90 40.82 27.08 -50.96
C ARG A 90 40.76 27.48 -49.50
N HIS A 91 40.13 28.61 -49.18
CA HIS A 91 40.10 29.17 -47.82
C HIS A 91 38.88 28.72 -47.03
N ASN A 92 37.83 28.23 -47.70
CA ASN A 92 36.65 27.65 -47.07
C ASN A 92 35.94 28.58 -46.07
N GLY A 93 35.92 29.90 -46.32
CA GLY A 93 35.27 30.88 -45.44
C GLY A 93 36.10 31.31 -44.23
N ARG A 94 37.36 30.90 -44.13
CA ARG A 94 38.28 31.39 -43.10
C ARG A 94 38.61 32.86 -43.30
N THR A 95 38.92 33.56 -42.21
CA THR A 95 39.62 34.84 -42.23
C THR A 95 41.13 34.64 -42.41
N ALA A 96 41.88 35.72 -42.65
CA ALA A 96 43.32 35.63 -42.88
C ALA A 96 44.08 35.01 -41.70
N ILE A 97 43.69 35.35 -40.47
CA ILE A 97 44.31 34.80 -39.25
C ILE A 97 43.90 33.34 -38.98
N GLN A 98 42.67 32.96 -39.35
CA GLN A 98 42.21 31.57 -39.29
C GLN A 98 42.89 30.68 -40.33
N GLU A 99 43.12 31.20 -41.55
CA GLU A 99 43.87 30.50 -42.59
C GLU A 99 45.33 30.26 -42.15
N LEU A 100 45.98 31.30 -41.60
CA LEU A 100 47.31 31.18 -41.01
C LEU A 100 47.33 30.13 -39.89
N ALA A 101 46.39 30.22 -38.94
CA ALA A 101 46.29 29.28 -37.83
C ALA A 101 46.10 27.82 -38.29
N SER A 102 45.35 27.59 -39.36
CA SER A 102 45.00 26.23 -39.83
C SER A 102 46.02 25.61 -40.80
N CYS A 103 46.77 26.41 -41.58
CA CYS A 103 47.51 25.90 -42.74
C CYS A 103 49.02 26.11 -42.73
N VAL A 104 49.58 26.93 -41.85
CA VAL A 104 51.05 27.12 -41.80
C VAL A 104 51.73 25.80 -41.44
N GLN A 105 52.72 25.38 -42.25
CA GLN A 105 53.49 24.15 -42.07
C GLN A 105 55.01 24.38 -42.05
N ASP A 106 55.51 25.39 -42.78
CA ASP A 106 56.93 25.73 -42.78
C ASP A 106 57.24 26.68 -41.62
N MET A 107 58.09 26.18 -40.72
CA MET A 107 58.44 26.83 -39.45
C MET A 107 59.91 27.22 -39.41
N SER A 108 60.58 27.22 -40.57
CA SER A 108 61.98 27.64 -40.69
C SER A 108 62.21 29.07 -40.16
N ASP A 109 61.16 29.90 -40.14
CA ASP A 109 61.21 31.29 -39.66
C ASP A 109 60.05 31.62 -38.70
N MET A 110 60.25 31.28 -37.42
CA MET A 110 59.33 31.65 -36.32
C MET A 110 59.14 33.17 -36.17
N LEU A 111 60.15 33.96 -36.54
CA LEU A 111 60.07 35.42 -36.47
C LEU A 111 59.05 35.95 -37.47
N ARG A 112 59.04 35.43 -38.71
CA ARG A 112 58.02 35.79 -39.71
C ARG A 112 56.61 35.40 -39.27
N LEU A 113 56.45 34.24 -38.64
CA LEU A 113 55.15 33.85 -38.08
C LEU A 113 54.66 34.87 -37.04
N GLU A 114 55.49 35.18 -36.05
CA GLU A 114 55.14 36.17 -35.02
C GLU A 114 54.88 37.56 -35.60
N GLN A 115 55.66 37.99 -36.59
CA GLN A 115 55.46 39.26 -37.29
C GLN A 115 54.14 39.28 -38.06
N THR A 116 53.78 38.19 -38.75
CA THR A 116 52.53 38.09 -39.52
C THR A 116 51.31 38.09 -38.59
N ILE A 117 51.37 37.37 -37.46
CA ILE A 117 50.31 37.40 -36.46
C ILE A 117 50.17 38.81 -35.87
N ARG A 118 51.31 39.47 -35.58
CA ARG A 118 51.31 40.84 -35.05
C ARG A 118 50.71 41.84 -36.03
N THR A 119 51.08 41.79 -37.32
CA THR A 119 50.52 42.71 -38.32
C THR A 119 49.02 42.53 -38.51
N LEU A 120 48.52 41.30 -38.45
CA LEU A 120 47.07 41.03 -38.46
C LEU A 120 46.39 41.56 -37.19
N ALA A 121 46.95 41.28 -36.02
CA ALA A 121 46.41 41.73 -34.74
C ALA A 121 46.37 43.27 -34.63
N ASP A 122 47.44 43.96 -35.04
CA ASP A 122 47.53 45.42 -35.07
C ASP A 122 46.46 46.03 -35.99
N SER A 123 46.03 45.30 -37.02
CA SER A 123 44.95 45.68 -37.93
C SER A 123 43.54 45.32 -37.44
N LYS A 124 43.39 44.91 -36.17
CA LYS A 124 42.13 44.49 -35.54
C LYS A 124 41.53 43.22 -36.15
N ALA A 125 42.38 42.26 -36.53
CA ALA A 125 41.93 40.90 -36.80
C ALA A 125 41.28 40.31 -35.54
N ASP A 126 40.07 39.80 -35.67
CA ASP A 126 39.31 39.16 -34.61
C ASP A 126 39.72 37.68 -34.52
N LEU A 127 40.36 37.36 -33.40
CA LEU A 127 40.84 36.03 -33.06
C LEU A 127 39.73 35.08 -32.60
N LEU A 128 38.64 35.65 -32.07
CA LEU A 128 37.52 34.92 -31.46
C LEU A 128 36.39 34.69 -32.47
N LEU A 129 36.48 35.29 -33.66
CA LEU A 129 35.51 35.11 -34.73
C LEU A 129 35.34 33.60 -35.03
N PRO A 130 34.10 33.07 -34.97
CA PRO A 130 33.86 31.65 -35.15
C PRO A 130 33.84 31.27 -36.63
N HIS A 131 34.65 30.29 -37.03
CA HIS A 131 34.60 29.70 -38.36
C HIS A 131 33.51 28.62 -38.44
N ILE A 132 32.38 28.94 -39.05
CA ILE A 132 31.18 28.07 -39.09
C ILE A 132 31.49 26.69 -39.70
N PRO A 133 32.17 26.57 -40.86
CA PRO A 133 32.39 25.27 -41.51
C PRO A 133 33.28 24.30 -40.71
N SER A 134 34.09 24.77 -39.75
CA SER A 134 34.89 23.91 -38.87
C SER A 134 34.19 23.59 -37.54
N GLY A 135 32.89 23.84 -37.43
CA GLY A 135 32.16 23.66 -36.17
C GLY A 135 32.32 24.85 -35.22
N ARG A 136 32.33 26.08 -35.78
CA ARG A 136 32.44 27.35 -35.02
C ARG A 136 33.76 27.50 -34.24
N LYS A 137 34.83 26.84 -34.68
CA LYS A 137 36.17 26.98 -34.09
C LYS A 137 36.72 28.39 -34.37
N ASN A 138 37.27 29.05 -33.37
CA ASN A 138 38.00 30.30 -33.54
C ASN A 138 39.47 30.05 -33.95
N SER A 139 40.27 31.10 -34.07
CA SER A 139 41.67 30.98 -34.51
C SER A 139 42.54 30.10 -33.59
N LEU A 140 42.28 30.10 -32.28
CA LEU A 140 43.03 29.26 -31.34
C LEU A 140 42.72 27.79 -31.55
N PHE A 141 41.44 27.43 -31.66
CA PHE A 141 41.03 26.04 -31.88
C PHE A 141 41.53 25.49 -33.21
N LEU A 142 41.59 26.33 -34.25
CA LEU A 142 42.22 25.96 -35.52
C LEU A 142 43.74 25.76 -35.40
N ALA A 143 44.43 26.57 -34.59
CA ALA A 143 45.85 26.39 -34.31
C ALA A 143 46.16 25.10 -33.54
N LEU A 144 45.27 24.69 -32.61
CA LEU A 144 45.40 23.42 -31.88
C LEU A 144 45.30 22.19 -32.80
N GLU A 145 44.64 22.32 -33.95
CA GLU A 145 44.45 21.26 -34.94
C GLU A 145 45.38 21.38 -36.15
N ASN A 146 46.26 22.37 -36.13
CA ASN A 146 47.25 22.56 -37.17
C ASN A 146 48.21 21.34 -37.21
N PRO A 147 48.77 20.98 -38.38
CA PRO A 147 49.82 19.96 -38.48
C PRO A 147 51.06 20.21 -37.61
N GLN A 148 51.35 21.47 -37.28
CA GLN A 148 52.41 21.95 -36.40
C GLN A 148 51.81 22.75 -35.21
N PRO A 149 51.03 22.09 -34.34
CA PRO A 149 50.12 22.78 -33.44
C PRO A 149 50.87 23.55 -32.33
N VAL A 150 51.99 23.02 -31.84
CA VAL A 150 52.77 23.60 -30.74
C VAL A 150 53.30 24.97 -31.12
N SER A 151 54.00 25.09 -32.25
CA SER A 151 54.67 26.32 -32.67
C SER A 151 53.67 27.42 -33.03
N VAL A 152 52.62 27.08 -33.78
CA VAL A 152 51.58 28.03 -34.18
C VAL A 152 50.80 28.52 -32.97
N THR A 153 50.39 27.61 -32.07
CA THR A 153 49.69 27.96 -30.82
C THR A 153 50.56 28.83 -29.93
N LYS A 154 51.86 28.51 -29.80
CA LYS A 154 52.82 29.31 -29.01
C LYS A 154 52.93 30.73 -29.52
N ALA A 155 53.11 30.90 -30.84
CA ALA A 155 53.21 32.22 -31.46
C ALA A 155 51.90 33.00 -31.29
N LEU A 156 50.75 32.35 -31.50
CA LEU A 156 49.43 32.98 -31.39
C LEU A 156 49.15 33.47 -29.96
N ILE A 157 49.41 32.64 -28.95
CA ILE A 157 49.29 32.98 -27.53
C ILE A 157 50.21 34.14 -27.18
N LYS A 158 51.49 34.03 -27.50
CA LYS A 158 52.51 35.03 -27.16
C LYS A 158 52.20 36.41 -27.75
N VAL A 159 51.73 36.46 -29.00
CA VAL A 159 51.61 37.73 -29.74
C VAL A 159 50.26 38.40 -29.53
N ALA A 160 49.16 37.66 -29.53
CA ALA A 160 47.83 38.26 -29.65
C ALA A 160 46.75 37.62 -28.77
N MET A 161 46.82 36.32 -28.49
CA MET A 161 45.75 35.58 -27.81
C MET A 161 45.83 35.63 -26.28
N TRP A 162 47.00 35.89 -25.67
CA TRP A 162 47.16 35.91 -24.20
C TRP A 162 46.10 36.77 -23.48
N ALA A 163 45.81 37.96 -23.99
CA ALA A 163 44.83 38.87 -23.37
C ALA A 163 43.37 38.37 -23.49
N GLN A 164 43.09 37.48 -24.44
CA GLN A 164 41.74 36.97 -24.74
C GLN A 164 41.58 35.49 -24.38
N ILE A 165 42.59 34.87 -23.76
CA ILE A 165 42.63 33.42 -23.49
C ILE A 165 41.45 32.97 -22.62
N ASN A 166 41.01 33.81 -21.69
CA ASN A 166 39.90 33.56 -20.77
C ASN A 166 38.62 34.31 -21.17
N HIS A 167 38.54 34.86 -22.37
CA HIS A 167 37.34 35.55 -22.86
C HIS A 167 36.14 34.58 -22.88
N PRO A 168 34.91 35.01 -22.55
CA PRO A 168 33.72 34.16 -22.59
C PRO A 168 33.49 33.48 -23.93
N ASP A 169 33.82 34.16 -25.03
CA ASP A 169 33.70 33.63 -26.40
C ASP A 169 34.88 32.75 -26.83
N ASN A 170 35.94 32.63 -26.03
CA ASN A 170 37.06 31.71 -26.31
C ASN A 170 36.74 30.29 -25.80
N VAL A 171 35.64 29.74 -26.27
CA VAL A 171 35.15 28.40 -25.91
C VAL A 171 34.67 27.67 -27.15
N TYR A 172 34.96 26.37 -27.22
CA TYR A 172 34.40 25.50 -28.24
C TYR A 172 33.00 25.06 -27.80
N ILE A 173 32.04 25.16 -28.70
CA ILE A 173 30.64 24.82 -28.43
C ILE A 173 30.27 23.57 -29.23
N GLN A 174 30.09 22.45 -28.55
CA GLN A 174 29.53 21.25 -29.15
C GLN A 174 28.00 21.30 -29.06
N HIS A 175 27.34 21.16 -30.20
CA HIS A 175 25.88 21.09 -30.29
C HIS A 175 25.42 19.64 -30.34
N LEU A 176 24.61 19.22 -29.37
CA LEU A 176 23.97 17.90 -29.36
C LEU A 176 22.59 17.97 -30.05
N GLN A 177 22.11 16.82 -30.52
CA GLN A 177 20.79 16.68 -31.14
C GLN A 177 19.64 17.01 -30.17
N SER A 178 19.84 16.84 -28.86
CA SER A 178 18.86 17.21 -27.83
C SER A 178 18.68 18.72 -27.65
N GLY A 179 19.49 19.54 -28.33
CA GLY A 179 19.54 20.99 -28.17
C GLY A 179 20.46 21.46 -27.04
N THR A 180 21.04 20.52 -26.27
CA THR A 180 22.06 20.81 -25.26
C THR A 180 23.37 21.24 -25.91
N LYS A 181 23.98 22.28 -25.35
CA LYS A 181 25.27 22.81 -25.80
C LYS A 181 26.33 22.54 -24.75
N TRP A 182 27.44 21.95 -25.14
CA TRP A 182 28.59 21.78 -24.26
C TRP A 182 29.66 22.82 -24.58
N TYR A 183 30.12 23.50 -23.55
CA TYR A 183 31.14 24.54 -23.63
C TYR A 183 32.46 23.97 -23.13
N PHE A 184 33.51 24.12 -23.92
CA PHE A 184 34.85 23.64 -23.60
C PHE A 184 35.86 24.79 -23.74
N SER A 185 36.62 25.08 -22.68
CA SER A 185 37.83 25.91 -22.77
C SER A 185 38.87 25.23 -23.68
N PRO A 186 39.87 25.96 -24.18
CA PRO A 186 40.96 25.36 -24.97
C PRO A 186 41.64 24.16 -24.28
N THR A 187 41.82 24.23 -22.96
CA THR A 187 42.39 23.13 -22.15
C THR A 187 41.46 21.92 -22.10
N MET A 188 40.16 22.12 -21.85
CA MET A 188 39.18 21.03 -21.78
C MET A 188 38.84 20.45 -23.16
N TYR A 189 38.97 21.26 -24.21
CA TYR A 189 38.79 20.83 -25.59
C TYR A 189 39.81 19.74 -25.97
N LEU A 190 41.09 19.93 -25.62
CA LEU A 190 42.17 18.98 -25.92
C LEU A 190 41.98 17.59 -25.28
N VAL A 191 41.29 17.52 -24.14
CA VAL A 191 40.99 16.26 -23.42
C VAL A 191 39.62 15.69 -23.83
N SER A 192 38.79 16.49 -24.50
CA SER A 192 37.46 16.07 -24.93
C SER A 192 37.54 15.11 -26.12
N SER A 193 36.50 14.29 -26.29
CA SER A 193 36.31 13.47 -27.50
C SER A 193 36.04 14.28 -28.77
N CYS A 194 35.89 15.62 -28.66
CA CYS A 194 35.65 16.51 -29.79
C CYS A 194 36.94 16.93 -30.50
N PHE A 195 38.10 16.76 -29.85
CA PHE A 195 39.37 17.16 -30.43
C PHE A 195 39.70 16.27 -31.64
N THR A 196 40.02 16.90 -32.77
CA THR A 196 40.35 16.19 -34.02
C THR A 196 41.81 16.36 -34.44
N GLY A 197 42.64 16.98 -33.61
CA GLY A 197 44.06 17.19 -33.89
C GLY A 197 44.95 16.01 -33.49
N ASP A 198 46.26 16.23 -33.52
CA ASP A 198 47.23 15.20 -33.16
C ASP A 198 47.37 15.07 -31.64
N HIS A 199 46.89 13.94 -31.11
CA HIS A 199 46.92 13.63 -29.68
C HIS A 199 48.33 13.56 -29.07
N ARG A 200 49.38 13.38 -29.88
CA ARG A 200 50.78 13.32 -29.39
C ARG A 200 51.24 14.63 -28.74
N HIS A 201 50.67 15.76 -29.17
CA HIS A 201 51.07 17.08 -28.69
C HIS A 201 50.16 17.62 -27.57
N VAL A 202 49.13 16.87 -27.14
CA VAL A 202 48.11 17.35 -26.20
C VAL A 202 48.72 17.82 -24.89
N GLU A 203 49.62 17.04 -24.28
CA GLU A 203 50.21 17.42 -22.99
C GLU A 203 51.12 18.66 -23.09
N GLU A 204 51.86 18.81 -24.18
CA GLU A 204 52.67 20.00 -24.44
C GLU A 204 51.80 21.25 -24.66
N LEU A 205 50.74 21.12 -25.46
CA LEU A 205 49.76 22.19 -25.71
C LEU A 205 49.03 22.60 -24.43
N ARG A 206 48.61 21.63 -23.60
CA ARG A 206 47.97 21.89 -22.31
C ARG A 206 48.92 22.62 -21.37
N THR A 207 50.17 22.18 -21.27
CA THR A 207 51.19 22.85 -20.45
C THR A 207 51.34 24.32 -20.86
N MET A 208 51.40 24.59 -22.16
CA MET A 208 51.50 25.95 -22.69
C MET A 208 50.27 26.81 -22.39
N LEU A 209 49.06 26.24 -22.51
CA LEU A 209 47.81 26.93 -22.18
C LEU A 209 47.73 27.26 -20.68
N TYR A 210 48.17 26.36 -19.80
CA TYR A 210 48.24 26.63 -18.36
C TYR A 210 49.32 27.66 -18.02
N MET A 211 50.47 27.65 -18.69
CA MET A 211 51.47 28.72 -18.56
C MET A 211 50.90 30.09 -18.97
N ALA A 212 49.99 30.11 -19.94
CA ALA A 212 49.24 31.30 -20.34
C ALA A 212 48.05 31.64 -19.43
N GLN A 213 47.90 30.96 -18.28
CA GLN A 213 46.82 31.14 -17.31
C GLN A 213 45.41 30.85 -17.87
N CYS A 214 45.29 29.93 -18.82
CA CYS A 214 43.99 29.46 -19.32
C CYS A 214 43.22 28.75 -18.18
N GLN A 215 41.97 29.16 -17.97
CA GLN A 215 41.08 28.56 -16.99
C GLN A 215 40.33 27.38 -17.59
N ASP A 216 40.20 26.31 -16.81
CA ASP A 216 39.40 25.16 -17.19
C ASP A 216 37.92 25.50 -17.12
N ARG A 217 37.22 25.34 -18.25
CA ARG A 217 35.77 25.51 -18.35
C ARG A 217 35.21 24.34 -19.14
N LYS A 218 34.35 23.57 -18.49
CA LYS A 218 33.59 22.48 -19.09
C LYS A 218 32.22 22.48 -18.46
N PHE A 219 31.19 22.89 -19.21
CA PHE A 219 29.83 22.91 -18.67
C PHE A 219 28.77 22.73 -19.77
N PRO A 220 27.64 22.08 -19.45
CA PRO A 220 26.49 22.02 -20.33
C PRO A 220 25.54 23.21 -20.12
N GLU A 221 25.00 23.74 -21.21
CA GLU A 221 23.77 24.51 -21.24
C GLU A 221 22.66 23.60 -21.78
N TYR A 222 21.84 23.07 -20.87
CA TYR A 222 20.76 22.14 -21.21
C TYR A 222 19.68 22.80 -22.07
N GLY A 223 19.33 22.12 -23.16
CA GLY A 223 18.20 22.49 -24.01
C GLY A 223 16.83 22.24 -23.35
N PRO A 224 15.72 22.67 -23.98
CA PRO A 224 14.36 22.57 -23.43
C PRO A 224 13.96 21.16 -22.95
N ALA A 225 14.42 20.12 -23.63
CA ALA A 225 14.12 18.73 -23.28
C ALA A 225 14.82 18.27 -21.98
N GLU A 226 15.95 18.88 -21.62
CA GLU A 226 16.83 18.46 -20.52
C GLU A 226 16.88 19.51 -19.41
N VAL A 227 15.93 20.46 -19.38
CA VAL A 227 15.90 21.58 -18.42
C VAL A 227 15.81 21.13 -16.96
N HIS A 228 15.40 19.90 -16.68
CA HIS A 228 15.32 19.40 -15.30
C HIS A 228 16.55 18.61 -14.87
N GLN A 229 17.51 18.35 -15.77
CA GLN A 229 18.72 17.62 -15.43
C GLN A 229 19.63 18.44 -14.50
N LEU A 230 20.26 17.75 -13.56
CA LEU A 230 21.30 18.32 -12.71
C LEU A 230 22.63 18.33 -13.47
N LEU A 231 23.47 19.31 -13.15
CA LEU A 231 24.83 19.36 -13.68
C LEU A 231 25.59 18.09 -13.26
N PRO A 232 26.37 17.47 -14.16
CA PRO A 232 27.22 16.34 -13.82
C PRO A 232 28.41 16.78 -12.94
N GLU A 233 29.06 15.82 -12.29
CA GLU A 233 30.18 16.07 -11.36
C GLU A 233 31.46 16.57 -12.06
N ASP A 234 31.61 16.30 -13.35
CA ASP A 234 32.78 16.67 -14.16
C ASP A 234 32.73 18.12 -14.71
N VAL A 235 31.76 18.90 -14.25
CA VAL A 235 31.58 20.30 -14.62
C VAL A 235 32.62 21.17 -13.91
N VAL A 236 33.35 21.97 -14.68
CA VAL A 236 34.40 22.87 -14.18
C VAL A 236 34.17 24.27 -14.75
N GLY A 237 34.37 25.30 -13.93
CA GLY A 237 34.35 26.70 -14.41
C GLY A 237 33.02 27.16 -15.02
N ALA A 238 31.89 26.60 -14.56
CA ALA A 238 30.57 27.01 -15.04
C ALA A 238 30.21 28.44 -14.60
N PRO A 239 29.54 29.24 -15.45
CA PRO A 239 29.04 30.55 -15.07
C PRO A 239 28.07 30.52 -13.88
N GLN A 240 28.08 31.57 -13.06
CA GLN A 240 27.28 31.66 -11.82
C GLN A 240 25.78 31.38 -12.04
N HIS A 241 25.19 31.93 -13.11
CA HIS A 241 23.76 31.74 -13.40
C HIS A 241 23.39 30.27 -13.68
N ILE A 242 24.33 29.45 -14.16
CA ILE A 242 24.11 28.00 -14.37
C ILE A 242 24.21 27.27 -13.04
N LEU A 243 25.19 27.63 -12.20
CA LEU A 243 25.35 27.09 -10.85
C LEU A 243 24.12 27.39 -9.98
N ASP A 244 23.64 28.64 -9.98
CA ASP A 244 22.44 29.05 -9.23
C ASP A 244 21.20 28.28 -9.69
N ARG A 245 21.05 28.06 -11.00
CA ARG A 245 19.96 27.27 -11.55
C ARG A 245 20.06 25.80 -11.11
N ASN A 246 21.26 25.23 -11.08
CA ASN A 246 21.47 23.87 -10.60
C ASN A 246 21.19 23.73 -9.10
N ALA A 247 21.62 24.70 -8.29
CA ALA A 247 21.35 24.73 -6.86
C ALA A 247 19.84 24.74 -6.56
N LYS A 248 19.07 25.57 -7.29
CA LYS A 248 17.60 25.55 -7.19
C LYS A 248 17.00 24.18 -7.52
N ARG A 249 17.49 23.53 -8.58
CA ARG A 249 17.03 22.18 -8.96
C ARG A 249 17.36 21.13 -7.91
N LEU A 250 18.50 21.26 -7.22
CA LEU A 250 18.89 20.35 -6.15
C LEU A 250 17.93 20.49 -4.96
N VAL A 251 17.62 21.72 -4.54
CA VAL A 251 16.63 22.00 -3.49
C VAL A 251 15.24 21.46 -3.87
N ASP A 252 14.79 21.66 -5.10
CA ASP A 252 13.52 21.14 -5.58
C ASP A 252 13.48 19.59 -5.61
N LYS A 253 14.62 18.95 -5.90
CA LYS A 253 14.75 17.48 -5.85
C LYS A 253 14.67 16.99 -4.41
N GLU A 254 15.43 17.57 -3.49
CA GLU A 254 15.41 17.23 -2.06
C GLU A 254 14.01 17.41 -1.45
N LEU A 255 13.31 18.48 -1.82
CA LEU A 255 11.94 18.72 -1.35
C LEU A 255 10.96 17.67 -1.86
N ARG A 256 11.10 17.21 -3.11
CA ARG A 256 10.29 16.12 -3.67
C ARG A 256 10.57 14.79 -2.99
N GLU A 257 11.85 14.47 -2.77
CA GLU A 257 12.26 13.26 -2.06
C GLU A 257 11.72 13.25 -0.62
N LYS A 258 11.78 14.39 0.07
CA LYS A 258 11.19 14.52 1.40
C LYS A 258 9.67 14.30 1.39
N ARG A 259 8.94 14.91 0.46
CA ARG A 259 7.48 14.71 0.33
C ARG A 259 7.13 13.26 0.03
N GLU A 260 7.92 12.59 -0.79
CA GLU A 260 7.74 11.17 -1.10
C GLU A 260 8.00 10.30 0.14
N GLN A 261 9.05 10.59 0.91
CA GLN A 261 9.31 9.90 2.19
C GLN A 261 8.19 10.13 3.20
N ASP A 262 7.68 11.35 3.33
CA ASP A 262 6.54 11.68 4.20
C ASP A 262 5.28 10.92 3.73
N HIS A 263 5.04 10.84 2.42
CA HIS A 263 3.92 10.11 1.84
C HIS A 263 4.04 8.59 2.12
N GLN A 264 5.20 8.00 1.88
CA GLN A 264 5.46 6.58 2.17
C GLN A 264 5.33 6.26 3.66
N THR A 265 5.77 7.17 4.52
CA THR A 265 5.62 7.02 5.97
C THR A 265 4.15 7.08 6.37
N LYS A 266 3.37 7.99 5.78
CA LYS A 266 1.92 8.07 6.00
C LYS A 266 1.19 6.81 5.51
N LEU A 267 1.56 6.29 4.34
CA LEU A 267 1.01 5.03 3.82
C LEU A 267 1.32 3.85 4.75
N ARG A 268 2.54 3.79 5.31
CA ARG A 268 2.92 2.78 6.30
C ARG A 268 2.05 2.86 7.56
N PHE A 269 1.90 4.06 8.14
CA PHE A 269 1.02 4.24 9.29
C PHE A 269 -0.43 3.86 9.00
N MET A 270 -0.97 4.26 7.84
CA MET A 270 -2.33 3.88 7.45
C MET A 270 -2.49 2.36 7.27
N HIS A 271 -1.46 1.70 6.72
CA HIS A 271 -1.45 0.25 6.57
C HIS A 271 -1.43 -0.46 7.94
N GLU A 272 -0.55 -0.03 8.84
CA GLU A 272 -0.49 -0.54 10.22
C GLU A 272 -1.82 -0.31 10.96
N GLU A 273 -2.43 0.87 10.83
CA GLU A 273 -3.73 1.18 11.43
C GLU A 273 -4.84 0.27 10.88
N ALA A 274 -4.85 0.01 9.58
CA ALA A 274 -5.81 -0.90 8.95
C ALA A 274 -5.63 -2.35 9.43
N LEU A 275 -4.38 -2.81 9.58
CA LEU A 275 -4.07 -4.13 10.15
C LEU A 275 -4.56 -4.23 11.60
N HIS A 276 -4.28 -3.23 12.43
CA HIS A 276 -4.76 -3.19 13.81
C HIS A 276 -6.29 -3.20 13.90
N LYS A 277 -6.96 -2.41 13.07
CA LYS A 277 -8.43 -2.41 12.98
C LYS A 277 -8.98 -3.78 12.57
N GLY A 278 -8.38 -4.41 11.57
CA GLY A 278 -8.72 -5.78 11.16
C GLY A 278 -8.56 -6.78 12.30
N TYR A 279 -7.42 -6.75 13.01
CA TYR A 279 -7.16 -7.63 14.15
C TYR A 279 -8.16 -7.44 15.31
N ILE A 280 -8.49 -6.19 15.65
CA ILE A 280 -9.51 -5.90 16.66
C ILE A 280 -10.88 -6.43 16.23
N GLN A 281 -11.22 -6.25 14.95
CA GLN A 281 -12.48 -6.72 14.40
C GLN A 281 -12.56 -8.26 14.41
N ASP A 282 -11.48 -8.96 14.09
CA ASP A 282 -11.37 -10.41 14.18
C ASP A 282 -11.54 -10.91 15.62
N ILE A 283 -10.89 -10.25 16.59
CA ILE A 283 -11.11 -10.54 18.02
C ILE A 283 -12.58 -10.38 18.37
N HIS A 284 -13.21 -9.29 17.93
CA HIS A 284 -14.59 -8.99 18.27
C HIS A 284 -15.58 -9.99 17.64
N VAL A 285 -15.32 -10.42 16.40
CA VAL A 285 -16.07 -11.49 15.74
C VAL A 285 -15.89 -12.81 16.48
N ASN A 286 -14.67 -13.18 16.86
CA ASN A 286 -14.39 -14.40 17.61
C ASN A 286 -15.04 -14.40 18.98
N GLN A 287 -15.01 -13.27 19.71
CA GLN A 287 -15.71 -13.13 21.00
C GLN A 287 -17.23 -13.26 20.85
N LYS A 288 -17.82 -12.66 19.81
CA LYS A 288 -19.26 -12.83 19.52
C LYS A 288 -19.59 -14.27 19.18
N LEU A 289 -18.76 -14.93 18.40
CA LEU A 289 -18.92 -16.34 18.04
C LEU A 289 -18.85 -17.22 19.29
N GLU A 290 -17.82 -17.03 20.13
CA GLU A 290 -17.71 -17.72 21.43
C GLU A 290 -18.91 -17.47 22.33
N HIS A 291 -19.35 -16.21 22.45
CA HIS A 291 -20.52 -15.88 23.25
C HIS A 291 -21.77 -16.58 22.71
N THR A 292 -21.97 -16.60 21.40
CA THR A 292 -23.09 -17.32 20.75
C THR A 292 -23.01 -18.81 21.03
N TYR A 293 -21.83 -19.44 20.93
CA TYR A 293 -21.63 -20.84 21.29
C TYR A 293 -21.92 -21.11 22.76
N ARG A 294 -21.46 -20.25 23.67
CA ARG A 294 -21.71 -20.38 25.11
C ARG A 294 -23.19 -20.23 25.44
N THR A 295 -23.85 -19.21 24.89
CA THR A 295 -25.29 -19.00 25.10
C THR A 295 -26.09 -20.15 24.54
N HIS A 296 -25.79 -20.60 23.31
CA HIS A 296 -26.43 -21.77 22.72
C HIS A 296 -26.21 -23.04 23.56
N HIS A 297 -25.02 -23.23 24.11
CA HIS A 297 -24.72 -24.34 25.01
C HIS A 297 -25.54 -24.26 26.31
N VAL A 298 -25.62 -23.09 26.94
CA VAL A 298 -26.44 -22.86 28.14
C VAL A 298 -27.93 -23.09 27.83
N ASP A 299 -28.42 -22.61 26.69
CA ASP A 299 -29.80 -22.85 26.27
C ASP A 299 -30.07 -24.34 26.03
N MET A 300 -29.13 -25.06 25.43
CA MET A 300 -29.22 -26.51 25.28
C MET A 300 -29.30 -27.21 26.64
N VAL A 301 -28.44 -26.85 27.60
CA VAL A 301 -28.44 -27.41 28.96
C VAL A 301 -29.75 -27.11 29.67
N ASN A 302 -30.24 -25.87 29.59
CA ASN A 302 -31.52 -25.47 30.16
C ASN A 302 -32.71 -26.22 29.52
N GLN A 303 -32.66 -26.44 28.20
CA GLN A 303 -33.66 -27.24 27.50
C GLN A 303 -33.61 -28.69 27.96
N THR A 304 -32.42 -29.28 28.09
CA THR A 304 -32.26 -30.65 28.59
C THR A 304 -32.77 -30.78 30.03
N GLU A 305 -32.40 -29.87 30.93
CA GLU A 305 -32.90 -29.85 32.31
C GLU A 305 -34.42 -29.70 32.35
N LYS A 306 -35.00 -28.84 31.50
CA LYS A 306 -36.45 -28.68 31.41
C LYS A 306 -37.13 -29.95 30.91
N THR A 307 -36.55 -30.63 29.93
CA THR A 307 -37.08 -31.94 29.46
C THR A 307 -36.95 -33.01 30.52
N GLU A 308 -35.85 -33.06 31.27
CA GLU A 308 -35.65 -33.99 32.39
C GLU A 308 -36.65 -33.72 33.53
N LEU A 309 -36.88 -32.45 33.89
CA LEU A 309 -37.90 -32.07 34.87
C LEU A 309 -39.31 -32.47 34.42
N GLN A 310 -39.63 -32.30 33.14
CA GLN A 310 -40.91 -32.75 32.58
C GLN A 310 -41.04 -34.27 32.60
N GLN A 311 -39.96 -34.98 32.26
CA GLN A 311 -39.91 -36.44 32.30
C GLN A 311 -40.05 -36.95 33.73
N GLY A 312 -39.33 -36.38 34.70
CA GLY A 312 -39.47 -36.69 36.12
C GLY A 312 -40.86 -36.36 36.68
N ALA A 313 -41.51 -35.28 36.21
CA ALA A 313 -42.89 -34.97 36.55
C ALA A 313 -43.88 -36.00 35.96
N LEU A 314 -43.63 -36.46 34.73
CA LEU A 314 -44.41 -37.52 34.10
C LEU A 314 -44.24 -38.86 34.84
N GLU A 315 -43.02 -39.20 35.24
CA GLU A 315 -42.73 -40.38 36.05
C GLU A 315 -43.42 -40.32 37.42
N ARG A 316 -43.39 -39.17 38.11
CA ARG A 316 -44.13 -38.97 39.37
C ARG A 316 -45.64 -39.13 39.18
N LYS A 317 -46.20 -38.59 38.08
CA LYS A 317 -47.61 -38.77 37.74
C LYS A 317 -47.94 -40.25 37.50
N ASN A 318 -47.10 -40.96 36.76
CA ASN A 318 -47.28 -42.39 36.51
C ASN A 318 -47.15 -43.22 37.79
N ALA A 319 -46.22 -42.88 38.68
CA ALA A 319 -46.07 -43.51 39.99
C ALA A 319 -47.29 -43.29 40.90
N LEU A 320 -47.89 -42.09 40.89
CA LEU A 320 -49.14 -41.81 41.59
C LEU A 320 -50.31 -42.64 41.06
N VAL A 321 -50.41 -42.81 39.74
CA VAL A 321 -51.43 -43.68 39.13
C VAL A 321 -51.21 -45.14 39.53
N ALA A 322 -49.97 -45.62 39.53
CA ALA A 322 -49.63 -46.98 39.97
C ALA A 322 -49.92 -47.20 41.47
N ALA A 323 -49.62 -46.23 42.33
CA ALA A 323 -49.96 -46.28 43.76
C ALA A 323 -51.48 -46.30 43.97
N GLY A 324 -52.24 -45.54 43.18
CA GLY A 324 -53.71 -45.60 43.18
C GLY A 324 -54.24 -46.98 42.80
N GLN A 325 -53.63 -47.64 41.80
CA GLN A 325 -53.99 -49.01 41.41
C GLN A 325 -53.66 -50.04 42.50
N GLN A 326 -52.49 -49.93 43.14
CA GLN A 326 -52.11 -50.79 44.26
C GLN A 326 -53.06 -50.65 45.45
N GLN A 327 -53.53 -49.43 45.77
CA GLN A 327 -54.52 -49.24 46.84
C GLN A 327 -55.86 -49.90 46.50
N VAL A 328 -56.31 -49.83 45.25
CA VAL A 328 -57.53 -50.53 44.79
C VAL A 328 -57.37 -52.05 44.89
N GLU A 329 -56.20 -52.60 44.54
CA GLU A 329 -55.90 -54.03 44.71
C GLU A 329 -55.84 -54.47 46.17
N GLN A 330 -55.22 -53.67 47.06
CA GLN A 330 -55.21 -53.94 48.50
C GLN A 330 -56.62 -53.94 49.09
N HIS A 331 -57.48 -53.02 48.65
CA HIS A 331 -58.88 -53.01 49.05
C HIS A 331 -59.64 -54.27 48.59
N LYS A 332 -59.39 -54.77 47.37
CA LYS A 332 -59.97 -56.04 46.89
C LYS A 332 -59.47 -57.24 47.70
N ALA A 333 -58.17 -57.31 47.99
CA ALA A 333 -57.59 -58.41 48.77
C ALA A 333 -58.13 -58.45 50.21
N ARG A 334 -58.32 -57.30 50.84
CA ARG A 334 -58.91 -57.19 52.19
C ARG A 334 -60.36 -57.70 52.24
N ASN A 335 -61.17 -57.41 51.22
CA ASN A 335 -62.55 -57.90 51.18
C ASN A 335 -62.63 -59.42 50.99
N ALA A 336 -61.74 -60.00 50.17
CA ALA A 336 -61.66 -61.45 49.99
C ALA A 336 -61.29 -62.19 51.30
N TYR A 337 -60.46 -61.60 52.15
CA TYR A 337 -60.09 -62.16 53.45
C TYR A 337 -61.28 -62.21 54.44
N ILE A 338 -62.12 -61.17 54.45
CA ILE A 338 -63.31 -61.13 55.32
C ILE A 338 -64.31 -62.24 54.95
N ASP A 339 -64.49 -62.50 53.65
CA ASP A 339 -65.40 -63.56 53.17
C ASP A 339 -64.98 -64.97 53.61
N VAL A 340 -63.68 -65.29 53.49
CA VAL A 340 -63.13 -66.59 53.93
C VAL A 340 -63.29 -66.79 55.44
N THR A 341 -63.07 -65.74 56.23
CA THR A 341 -63.16 -65.80 57.69
C THR A 341 -64.59 -66.04 58.14
N THR A 342 -65.57 -65.42 57.47
CA THR A 342 -67.00 -65.55 57.78
C THR A 342 -67.52 -66.96 57.50
N GLN A 343 -67.03 -67.61 56.44
CA GLN A 343 -67.39 -69.00 56.12
C GLN A 343 -66.84 -70.01 57.15
N GLN A 344 -65.62 -69.80 57.66
CA GLN A 344 -65.03 -70.66 58.70
C GLN A 344 -65.80 -70.59 60.02
N THR A 345 -66.26 -69.40 60.43
CA THR A 345 -67.05 -69.24 61.66
C THR A 345 -68.41 -69.94 61.56
N GLN A 346 -69.06 -69.91 60.39
CA GLN A 346 -70.32 -70.61 60.17
C GLN A 346 -70.18 -72.14 60.24
N GLN A 347 -69.06 -72.70 59.76
CA GLN A 347 -68.80 -74.14 59.87
C GLN A 347 -68.61 -74.59 61.33
N GLN A 348 -67.89 -73.81 62.15
CA GLN A 348 -67.71 -74.13 63.57
C GLN A 348 -69.03 -74.09 64.37
N LEU A 349 -69.91 -73.13 64.06
CA LEU A 349 -71.24 -73.05 64.69
C LEU A 349 -72.12 -74.27 64.37
N LYS A 350 -72.04 -74.82 63.15
CA LYS A 350 -72.76 -76.05 62.77
C LYS A 350 -72.26 -77.29 63.50
N LEU A 351 -70.94 -77.42 63.70
CA LEU A 351 -70.35 -78.54 64.43
C LEU A 351 -70.78 -78.55 65.91
N ASN A 352 -70.73 -77.38 66.57
CA ASN A 352 -71.14 -77.24 67.97
C ASN A 352 -72.62 -77.53 68.21
N PHE A 353 -73.49 -77.20 67.25
CA PHE A 353 -74.93 -77.48 67.33
C PHE A 353 -75.24 -78.99 67.26
N GLN A 354 -74.48 -79.75 66.45
CA GLN A 354 -74.66 -81.21 66.35
C GLN A 354 -74.21 -81.95 67.62
N GLU A 355 -73.12 -81.52 68.27
CA GLU A 355 -72.66 -82.13 69.52
C GLU A 355 -73.63 -81.94 70.70
N GLN A 356 -74.30 -80.79 70.79
CA GLN A 356 -75.31 -80.53 71.83
C GLN A 356 -76.56 -81.41 71.65
N GLN A 357 -76.99 -81.67 70.40
CA GLN A 357 -78.12 -82.58 70.15
C GLN A 357 -77.81 -84.03 70.56
N ALA A 358 -76.57 -84.50 70.36
CA ALA A 358 -76.16 -85.85 70.75
C ALA A 358 -76.14 -86.06 72.28
N LYS A 359 -75.69 -85.05 73.05
CA LYS A 359 -75.70 -85.08 74.52
C LYS A 359 -77.11 -85.04 75.12
N SER A 360 -78.06 -84.33 74.49
CA SER A 360 -79.45 -84.23 74.94
C SER A 360 -80.24 -85.55 74.81
N LYS A 361 -80.03 -86.31 73.71
CA LYS A 361 -80.70 -87.61 73.50
C LYS A 361 -80.26 -88.69 74.51
N ILE A 362 -78.98 -88.71 74.90
CA ILE A 362 -78.45 -89.68 75.88
C ILE A 362 -78.96 -89.39 77.30
N GLY A 363 -79.24 -88.12 77.64
CA GLY A 363 -79.81 -87.73 78.93
C GLY A 363 -81.29 -88.11 79.11
N GLN A 364 -82.09 -88.01 78.05
CA GLN A 364 -83.53 -88.33 78.09
C GLN A 364 -83.78 -89.83 78.30
N GLN A 365 -82.94 -90.69 77.75
CA GLN A 365 -83.13 -92.15 77.81
C GLN A 365 -82.77 -92.77 79.17
N LYS A 366 -81.88 -92.11 79.95
CA LYS A 366 -81.57 -92.51 81.33
C LYS A 366 -82.65 -92.08 82.34
N MET A 367 -83.37 -90.99 82.06
CA MET A 367 -84.41 -90.44 82.93
C MET A 367 -85.74 -91.21 82.84
N GLN A 368 -86.03 -91.78 81.68
CA GLN A 368 -87.26 -92.53 81.41
C GLN A 368 -87.32 -93.90 82.14
N ASN A 369 -86.17 -94.51 82.42
CA ASN A 369 -86.10 -95.80 83.12
C ASN A 369 -86.21 -95.70 84.65
N VAL A 370 -85.96 -94.51 85.24
CA VAL A 370 -86.09 -94.27 86.69
C VAL A 370 -87.54 -93.89 87.06
N LEU A 371 -88.23 -93.14 86.19
CA LEU A 371 -89.63 -92.72 86.39
C LEU A 371 -90.66 -93.86 86.25
N ALA A 372 -90.29 -94.99 85.65
CA ALA A 372 -91.16 -96.16 85.51
C ALA A 372 -91.24 -97.03 86.79
N SER A 373 -90.24 -97.00 87.68
CA SER A 373 -90.24 -97.79 88.92
C SER A 373 -90.89 -97.07 90.12
N GLU A 374 -90.93 -95.73 90.12
CA GLU A 374 -91.55 -94.92 91.18
C GLU A 374 -93.06 -94.69 91.00
N ALA A 375 -93.62 -94.89 89.80
CA ALA A 375 -95.03 -94.64 89.51
C ALA A 375 -96.00 -95.77 89.96
N GLN A 376 -95.50 -96.97 90.27
CA GLN A 376 -96.35 -98.07 90.75
C GLN A 376 -96.57 -98.06 92.28
N SER A 377 -95.64 -97.53 93.07
CA SER A 377 -95.74 -97.52 94.54
C SER A 377 -96.64 -96.40 95.10
N SER A 378 -96.85 -95.31 94.36
CA SER A 378 -97.60 -94.13 94.82
C SER A 378 -99.13 -94.20 94.55
N LYS A 379 -99.60 -95.13 93.72
CA LYS A 379 -101.02 -95.21 93.30
C LYS A 379 -101.95 -95.88 94.32
N LEU A 380 -101.43 -96.70 95.24
CA LEU A 380 -102.25 -97.42 96.22
C LEU A 380 -102.56 -96.62 97.50
N ALA A 381 -101.79 -95.55 97.78
CA ALA A 381 -101.96 -94.73 98.97
C ALA A 381 -103.05 -93.63 98.83
N GLY A 382 -103.33 -93.18 97.60
CA GLY A 382 -104.25 -92.06 97.34
C GLY A 382 -105.75 -92.37 97.39
N GLN A 383 -106.17 -93.63 97.25
CA GLN A 383 -107.60 -93.98 97.21
C GLN A 383 -108.30 -93.93 98.58
N LYS A 384 -107.56 -94.00 99.70
CA LYS A 384 -108.15 -93.99 101.06
C LYS A 384 -108.46 -92.59 101.61
N GLN A 385 -107.98 -91.52 100.99
CA GLN A 385 -108.06 -90.17 101.55
C GLN A 385 -109.15 -89.28 100.92
N ALA A 386 -109.70 -89.67 99.75
CA ALA A 386 -110.66 -88.88 98.99
C ALA A 386 -112.13 -89.02 99.43
N GLN A 387 -112.48 -90.04 100.24
CA GLN A 387 -113.89 -90.23 100.68
C GLN A 387 -114.27 -89.46 101.95
N ALA A 388 -113.31 -88.94 102.73
CA ALA A 388 -113.60 -88.24 104.00
C ALA A 388 -113.98 -86.75 103.83
N LEU A 389 -113.61 -86.11 102.72
CA LEU A 389 -113.70 -84.64 102.57
C LEU A 389 -115.01 -84.13 101.95
N LYS A 390 -115.93 -85.01 101.53
CA LYS A 390 -117.23 -84.62 100.95
C LYS A 390 -118.29 -84.25 102.01
N ALA A 391 -118.03 -84.52 103.31
CA ALA A 391 -119.01 -84.35 104.40
C ALA A 391 -119.01 -82.96 105.08
N ALA A 392 -118.09 -82.05 104.73
CA ALA A 392 -117.93 -80.77 105.41
C ALA A 392 -118.57 -79.56 104.68
N GLY A 393 -119.03 -79.74 103.43
CA GLY A 393 -119.52 -78.65 102.57
C GLY A 393 -120.94 -78.16 102.86
N ASP A 394 -121.86 -79.02 103.29
CA ASP A 394 -123.29 -78.69 103.21
C ASP A 394 -123.87 -77.93 104.42
N ARG A 395 -123.08 -77.71 105.50
CA ARG A 395 -123.58 -77.03 106.71
C ARG A 395 -123.42 -75.51 106.70
N SER A 396 -122.63 -74.94 105.79
CA SER A 396 -122.31 -73.50 105.79
C SER A 396 -123.29 -72.63 104.98
N ALA A 397 -124.13 -73.24 104.13
CA ALA A 397 -124.94 -72.49 103.15
C ALA A 397 -126.24 -71.84 103.69
N HIS A 398 -126.77 -72.21 104.87
CA HIS A 398 -128.10 -71.70 105.30
C HIS A 398 -128.16 -70.88 106.59
N ALA A 399 -127.05 -70.71 107.32
CA ALA A 399 -126.93 -69.66 108.34
C ALA A 399 -127.04 -68.24 107.73
N LEU A 400 -126.84 -68.09 106.41
CA LEU A 400 -126.92 -66.81 105.70
C LEU A 400 -128.36 -66.30 105.48
N LYS A 401 -129.39 -67.16 105.45
CA LYS A 401 -130.78 -66.73 105.18
C LYS A 401 -131.48 -66.11 106.40
N ALA A 402 -130.96 -66.29 107.61
CA ALA A 402 -131.56 -65.74 108.82
C ALA A 402 -131.21 -64.25 109.07
N ARG A 403 -130.18 -63.72 108.39
CA ARG A 403 -129.66 -62.37 108.65
C ARG A 403 -130.35 -61.28 107.82
N GLU A 404 -130.97 -61.64 106.68
CA GLU A 404 -131.63 -60.67 105.79
C GLU A 404 -132.99 -60.18 106.29
N HIS A 405 -133.78 -60.97 107.02
CA HIS A 405 -135.13 -60.51 107.40
C HIS A 405 -135.15 -59.62 108.66
N LYS A 406 -134.08 -59.61 109.47
CA LYS A 406 -133.95 -58.73 110.63
C LYS A 406 -133.78 -57.25 110.22
N MET A 407 -133.25 -56.98 109.03
CA MET A 407 -133.19 -55.62 108.47
C MET A 407 -134.57 -55.06 108.07
N LYS A 408 -135.55 -55.90 107.72
CA LYS A 408 -136.91 -55.43 107.40
C LYS A 408 -137.70 -54.93 108.62
N MET A 409 -137.22 -55.18 109.84
CA MET A 409 -137.83 -54.71 111.10
C MET A 409 -137.47 -53.26 111.46
N GLU A 410 -136.43 -52.65 110.90
CA GLU A 410 -136.02 -51.30 111.29
C GLU A 410 -136.54 -50.19 110.36
N GLU A 411 -136.80 -50.49 109.09
CA GLU A 411 -137.27 -49.48 108.12
C GLU A 411 -138.75 -49.09 108.27
N ALA A 412 -139.62 -49.99 108.75
CA ALA A 412 -141.04 -49.66 108.93
C ALA A 412 -141.33 -48.88 110.22
N ARG A 413 -140.47 -48.95 111.24
CA ARG A 413 -140.60 -48.16 112.48
C ARG A 413 -140.17 -46.69 112.30
N ALA A 414 -139.44 -46.37 111.24
CA ALA A 414 -139.03 -45.00 110.94
C ALA A 414 -140.15 -44.13 110.33
N LYS A 415 -141.28 -44.71 109.89
CA LYS A 415 -142.40 -43.96 109.26
C LYS A 415 -143.58 -43.62 110.20
N GLN A 416 -143.38 -43.62 111.53
CA GLN A 416 -144.42 -43.15 112.48
C GLN A 416 -144.01 -41.99 113.42
N LYS A 417 -142.85 -41.32 113.23
CA LYS A 417 -142.46 -40.20 114.13
C LYS A 417 -141.88 -38.96 113.44
N LEU A 418 -142.47 -38.56 112.32
CA LEU A 418 -142.55 -37.14 111.93
C LEU A 418 -143.94 -36.92 111.31
N ARG A 419 -144.92 -36.60 112.18
CA ARG A 419 -146.39 -36.47 112.00
C ARG A 419 -147.19 -37.67 112.56
N ARG A 420 -148.08 -37.55 113.55
CA ARG A 420 -148.95 -36.41 113.96
C ARG A 420 -149.61 -35.71 112.78
#